data_AF-A0A357VIC5-F1
#
_entry.id   AF-A0A357VIC5-F1
#
_cell.length_a   1.000
_cell.length_b   1.000
_cell.length_c   1.000
_cell.angle_alpha   90.00
_cell.angle_beta   90.00
_cell.angle_gamma   90.00
#
_symmetry.space_group_name_H-M   'P 1'
#
loop_
_entity.id
_entity.type
_entity.pdbx_description
1 polymer ?
#
loop_
_entity_poly.entity_id
_entity_poly.type
_entity_poly.pdbx_seq_one_letter_code
_entity_poly.pdbx_strand_id
1 'polypeptide(L)' 'MEIVAECPVLPGCVSQGRTREEALANIREAIELYLETEEAPELPTAFEVAEAEVIV' A
#
# COMPACT_ATOMS: atom_id res chain seq x y z
N MET A 1 19.12 -2.60 2.12
CA MET A 1 17.95 -3.26 1.50
C MET A 1 16.74 -2.65 2.18
N GLU A 2 15.85 -2.07 1.39
CA GLU A 2 14.58 -1.53 1.87
C GLU A 2 13.46 -2.45 1.38
N ILE A 3 12.43 -2.60 2.19
CA ILE A 3 11.23 -3.37 1.91
C ILE A 3 10.13 -2.39 1.59
N VAL A 4 9.54 -2.52 0.41
CA VAL A 4 8.37 -1.75 -0.03
C VAL A 4 7.12 -2.53 0.38
N ALA A 5 6.13 -1.82 0.92
CA ALA A 5 4.81 -2.33 1.23
C ALA A 5 3.78 -1.48 0.49
N GLU A 6 2.81 -2.12 -0.15
CA GLU A 6 1.71 -1.45 -0.84
C GLU A 6 0.36 -1.99 -0.37
N CYS A 7 -0.64 -1.12 -0.38
CA CYS A 7 -2.04 -1.53 -0.17
C CYS A 7 -2.75 -1.54 -1.54
N PRO A 8 -2.93 -2.70 -2.20
CA PRO A 8 -3.49 -2.77 -3.55
C PRO A 8 -4.95 -2.28 -3.62
N VAL A 9 -5.66 -2.27 -2.49
CA VAL A 9 -7.05 -1.74 -2.39
C VAL A 9 -7.08 -0.22 -2.42
N LEU A 10 -5.98 0.44 -2.04
CA LEU A 10 -5.86 1.89 -1.97
C LEU A 10 -4.82 2.34 -3.00
N PRO A 11 -5.24 2.69 -4.23
CA PRO A 11 -4.32 3.03 -5.31
C PRO A 11 -3.33 4.13 -4.89
N GLY A 12 -2.04 3.86 -5.06
CA GLY A 12 -0.96 4.78 -4.70
C GLY A 12 -0.58 4.79 -3.21
N CYS A 13 -1.23 3.99 -2.36
CA CYS A 13 -0.83 3.83 -0.96
C CYS A 13 0.38 2.89 -0.87
N VAL A 14 1.56 3.48 -0.81
CA VAL A 14 2.85 2.79 -0.75
C VAL A 14 3.68 3.36 0.39
N SER A 15 4.44 2.49 1.06
CA SER A 15 5.37 2.85 2.11
C SER A 15 6.61 1.95 2.10
N GLN A 16 7.65 2.32 2.84
CA GLN A 16 8.92 1.59 2.87
C GLN A 16 9.52 1.49 4.27
N GLY A 17 10.32 0.46 4.53
CA GLY A 17 11.05 0.28 5.80
C GLY A 17 12.30 -0.59 5.63
N ARG A 18 13.20 -0.57 6.63
CA ARG A 18 14.41 -1.40 6.64
C ARG A 18 14.14 -2.84 7.08
N THR A 19 13.05 -3.05 7.82
CA THR A 19 12.55 -4.38 8.21
C THR A 19 11.11 -4.57 7.76
N ARG A 20 10.64 -5.82 7.75
CA ARG A 20 9.25 -6.15 7.41
C ARG A 20 8.29 -5.49 8.40
N GLU A 21 8.66 -5.48 9.68
CA GLU A 21 7.89 -4.86 10.75
C GLU A 21 7.80 -3.34 10.57
N GLU A 22 8.90 -2.69 10.21
CA GLU A 22 8.93 -1.24 9.94
C GLU A 22 8.07 -0.89 8.70
N ALA A 23 8.25 -1.62 7.59
CA ALA A 23 7.44 -1.39 6.39
C ALA A 23 5.93 -1.59 6.64
N LEU A 24 5.58 -2.59 7.47
CA LEU A 24 4.20 -2.86 7.88
C LEU A 24 3.65 -1.80 8.85
N ALA A 25 4.47 -1.23 9.72
CA ALA A 25 4.06 -0.12 10.57
C ALA A 25 3.80 1.13 9.72
N ASN A 26 4.74 1.48 8.85
CA ASN A 26 4.66 2.67 8.03
C ASN A 26 3.51 2.63 7.02
N ILE A 27 3.19 1.46 6.43
CA ILE A 27 2.02 1.34 5.55
C ILE A 27 0.69 1.45 6.31
N ARG A 28 0.61 1.06 7.58
CA ARG A 28 -0.60 1.24 8.40
C ARG A 28 -0.88 2.71 8.65
N GLU A 29 0.13 3.48 9.01
CA GLU A 29 0.02 4.94 9.16
C GLU A 29 -0.41 5.60 7.84
N ALA A 30 0.17 5.17 6.71
CA ALA A 30 -0.23 5.68 5.39
C ALA A 30 -1.68 5.35 5.03
N ILE A 31 -2.17 4.15 5.38
CA ILE A 31 -3.57 3.74 5.20
C ILE A 31 -4.50 4.61 6.05
N GLU A 32 -4.16 4.82 7.33
CA GLU A 32 -4.96 5.66 8.24
C GLU A 32 -5.09 7.08 7.67
N LEU A 33 -3.97 7.70 7.28
CA LEU A 33 -3.97 9.02 6.65
C LEU A 33 -4.75 9.06 5.33
N TYR A 34 -4.71 8.00 4.52
CA TYR A 34 -5.47 7.90 3.28
C TYR A 34 -6.98 7.91 3.55
N LEU A 35 -7.42 7.14 4.55
CA LEU A 35 -8.84 6.99 4.91
C LEU A 35 -9.41 8.21 5.64
N GLU A 36 -8.57 9.06 6.21
CA GLU A 36 -8.97 10.36 6.77
C GLU A 36 -9.35 11.40 5.71
N THR A 37 -9.10 11.14 4.42
CA THR A 37 -9.46 12.06 3.33
C THR A 37 -10.97 12.00 3.02
N GLU A 38 -11.62 13.16 2.86
CA GLU A 38 -13.07 13.23 2.55
C GLU A 38 -13.44 12.72 1.14
N GLU A 39 -12.43 12.36 0.33
CA GLU A 39 -12.59 11.82 -1.03
C GLU A 39 -12.28 10.32 -1.11
N ALA A 40 -12.29 9.61 0.03
CA ALA A 40 -12.02 8.17 0.06
C ALA A 40 -12.95 7.44 -0.95
N PRO A 41 -12.41 6.78 -1.98
CA PRO A 41 -13.21 6.13 -3.00
C PRO A 41 -13.97 4.94 -2.41
N GLU A 42 -15.10 4.58 -3.03
CA GLU A 42 -15.75 3.30 -2.73
C GLU A 42 -14.76 2.16 -3.00
N LEU A 43 -14.40 1.43 -1.95
CA LEU A 43 -13.40 0.37 -2.04
C LEU A 43 -14.03 -0.93 -2.55
N PRO A 44 -13.35 -1.67 -3.45
CA PRO A 44 -13.82 -2.96 -3.90
C PRO A 44 -13.83 -3.98 -2.75
N THR A 45 -14.87 -4.82 -2.70
CA THR A 45 -14.99 -5.91 -1.71
C THR A 45 -14.17 -7.15 -2.06
N ALA A 46 -13.67 -7.23 -3.31
CA ALA A 46 -12.77 -8.26 -3.80
C ALA A 46 -11.83 -7.67 -4.84
N PHE A 47 -10.56 -8.07 -4.81
CA PHE A 47 -9.54 -7.66 -5.77
C PHE A 47 -8.60 -8.83 -6.06
N GLU A 48 -8.04 -8.85 -7.26
CA GLU A 48 -7.04 -9.82 -7.69
C GLU A 48 -5.71 -9.07 -7.88
N VAL A 49 -4.64 -9.61 -7.30
CA VAL A 49 -3.28 -9.03 -7.41
C VAL A 49 -2.47 -9.90 -8.36
N ALA A 50 -1.90 -9.28 -9.38
CA ALA A 50 -0.97 -9.92 -10.29
C ALA A 50 0.33 -9.11 -10.35
N GLU A 51 1.45 -9.74 -10.00
CA GLU A 51 2.78 -9.12 -10.10
C GLU A 51 3.37 -9.43 -11.48
N ALA A 52 3.84 -8.40 -12.19
CA ALA A 52 4.51 -8.53 -13.48
C ALA A 52 5.83 -7.73 -13.47
N GLU A 53 6.95 -8.42 -13.65
CA GLU A 53 8.26 -7.79 -13.79
C GLU A 53 8.53 -7.48 -15.28
N VAL A 54 8.63 -6.20 -15.62
CA VAL A 54 9.03 -5.76 -16.97
C VAL A 54 10.48 -5.30 -16.91
N ILE A 55 11.37 -6.06 -17.54
CA ILE A 55 12.77 -5.68 -17.73
C ILE A 55 12.90 -5.10 -19.15
N VAL A 56 13.20 -3.81 -19.25
CA VAL A 56 13.45 -3.07 -20.50
C VAL A 56 14.90 -3.21 -20.97
#